data_AF-A0AAD9AUG9-F1
#
_entry.id   AF-A0AAD9AUG9-F1
#
_cell.length_a   1.000
_cell.length_b   1.000
_cell.length_c   1.000
_cell.angle_alpha   90.00
_cell.angle_beta   90.00
_cell.angle_gamma   90.00
#
_symmetry.space_group_name_H-M   'P 1'
#
loop_
_entity.id
_entity.type
_entity.pdbx_description
1 polymer ?
#
loop_
_entity_poly.entity_id
_entity_poly.type
_entity_poly.pdbx_seq_one_letter_code
_entity_poly.pdbx_strand_id
1 'polypeptide(L)'
;MATLDHMKRALRQQAKSDDALASQPLSDEQYSAGFKFFVQCSTAYEDFILPQLIQLLALILKSRLRVSVLEIGPGPESVLGRLPLKIRQNITRYSALEPNSIFASHLEEWLKSAYEYGLPRPCLERIVRVENSDDSLDRLIPFIAGYVPQTTATQLQWRNICRSLGRQVEAHLIFAAPEVMMAFTRHSTALPEIASRVPVADGKMQVKN
;
A
#
# COMPACT_ATOMS: atom_id res chain seq x y z
N MET A 1 6.64 -26.16 -29.57
CA MET A 1 5.49 -26.15 -28.63
C MET A 1 4.84 -24.78 -28.70
N ALA A 2 3.50 -24.69 -28.75
CA ALA A 2 2.83 -23.39 -28.71
C ALA A 2 3.06 -22.74 -27.33
N THR A 3 3.36 -21.44 -27.30
CA THR A 3 3.58 -20.69 -26.05
C THR A 3 2.32 -19.96 -25.62
N LEU A 4 2.22 -19.58 -24.33
CA LEU A 4 1.13 -18.72 -23.83
C LEU A 4 1.03 -17.40 -24.61
N ASP A 5 2.18 -16.84 -25.02
CA ASP A 5 2.20 -15.62 -25.84
C ASP A 5 1.62 -15.86 -27.24
N HIS A 6 1.96 -17.00 -27.86
CA HIS A 6 1.38 -17.40 -29.14
C HIS A 6 -0.14 -17.55 -29.05
N MET A 7 -0.63 -18.23 -28.00
CA MET A 7 -2.05 -18.38 -27.72
C MET A 7 -2.74 -17.01 -27.48
N LYS A 8 -2.14 -16.14 -26.65
CA LYS A 8 -2.65 -14.79 -26.38
C LYS A 8 -2.79 -13.96 -27.66
N ARG A 9 -1.79 -14.02 -28.56
CA ARG A 9 -1.83 -13.31 -29.85
C ARG A 9 -2.92 -13.85 -30.77
N ALA A 10 -3.03 -15.18 -30.91
CA ALA A 10 -4.04 -15.81 -31.74
C ALA A 10 -5.47 -15.45 -31.27
N LEU A 11 -5.75 -15.55 -29.97
CA LEU A 11 -7.05 -15.19 -29.39
C LEU A 11 -7.40 -13.71 -29.61
N ARG A 12 -6.43 -12.81 -29.46
CA ARG A 12 -6.63 -11.37 -29.71
C ARG A 12 -6.86 -11.05 -31.17
N GLN A 13 -6.21 -11.77 -32.10
CA GLN A 13 -6.43 -11.59 -33.53
C GLN A 13 -7.83 -12.04 -33.92
N GLN A 14 -8.29 -13.19 -33.42
CA GLN A 14 -9.66 -13.68 -33.63
C GLN A 14 -10.70 -12.70 -33.08
N ALA A 15 -10.50 -12.19 -31.85
CA ALA A 15 -11.45 -11.29 -31.21
C ALA A 15 -11.58 -9.91 -31.90
N LYS A 16 -10.54 -9.46 -32.63
CA LYS A 16 -10.62 -8.21 -33.43
C LYS A 16 -11.49 -8.36 -34.68
N SER A 17 -11.80 -9.59 -35.09
CA SER A 17 -12.69 -9.87 -36.22
C SER A 17 -14.17 -9.87 -35.81
N ASP A 18 -14.47 -9.91 -34.50
CA ASP A 18 -15.81 -9.78 -33.91
C ASP A 18 -15.94 -8.41 -33.24
N ASP A 19 -16.48 -7.42 -33.96
CA ASP A 19 -16.60 -6.01 -33.53
C ASP A 19 -17.37 -5.82 -32.20
N ALA A 20 -18.12 -6.83 -31.75
CA ALA A 20 -18.96 -6.77 -30.55
C ALA A 20 -18.23 -7.11 -29.21
N LEU A 21 -17.04 -7.72 -29.23
CA LEU A 21 -16.36 -8.24 -28.03
C LEU A 21 -15.16 -7.41 -27.56
N ALA A 22 -14.75 -6.39 -28.31
CA ALA A 22 -13.39 -5.87 -28.23
C ALA A 22 -13.04 -4.98 -27.02
N SER A 23 -13.95 -4.71 -26.07
CA SER A 23 -13.73 -3.62 -25.10
C SER A 23 -14.26 -3.82 -23.68
N GLN A 24 -14.90 -4.94 -23.33
CA GLN A 24 -15.34 -5.12 -21.94
C GLN A 24 -14.20 -5.72 -21.09
N PRO A 25 -13.87 -5.10 -19.94
CA PRO A 25 -12.98 -5.72 -18.98
C PRO A 25 -13.62 -7.00 -18.42
N LEU A 26 -12.77 -7.86 -17.84
CA LEU A 26 -13.26 -9.06 -17.18
C LEU A 26 -14.05 -8.63 -15.93
N SER A 27 -15.13 -9.33 -15.61
CA SER A 27 -15.73 -9.18 -14.28
C SER A 27 -14.77 -9.67 -13.19
N ASP A 28 -15.03 -9.26 -11.94
CA ASP A 28 -14.22 -9.69 -10.81
C ASP A 28 -14.15 -11.23 -10.69
N GLU A 29 -15.27 -11.91 -10.93
CA GLU A 29 -15.39 -13.37 -10.92
C GLU A 29 -14.58 -14.00 -12.05
N GLN A 30 -14.67 -13.44 -13.25
CA GLN A 30 -13.94 -13.93 -14.42
C GLN A 30 -12.43 -13.78 -14.22
N TYR A 31 -11.99 -12.64 -13.70
CA TYR A 31 -10.59 -12.40 -13.37
C TYR A 31 -10.10 -13.37 -12.29
N SER A 32 -10.86 -13.50 -11.19
CA SER A 32 -10.55 -14.40 -10.07
C SER A 32 -10.45 -15.86 -10.52
N ALA A 33 -11.38 -16.33 -11.36
CA ALA A 33 -11.36 -17.68 -11.91
C ALA A 33 -10.12 -17.92 -12.79
N GLY A 34 -9.78 -16.98 -13.67
CA GLY A 34 -8.59 -17.07 -14.52
C GLY A 34 -7.28 -17.02 -13.72
N PHE A 35 -7.22 -16.19 -12.69
CA PHE A 35 -6.03 -15.99 -11.86
C PHE A 35 -5.60 -17.28 -11.14
N LYS A 36 -6.55 -18.11 -10.68
CA LYS A 36 -6.27 -19.38 -9.98
C LYS A 36 -5.35 -20.32 -10.78
N PHE A 37 -5.51 -20.37 -12.10
CA PHE A 37 -4.66 -21.21 -12.97
C PHE A 37 -3.20 -20.74 -13.02
N PHE A 38 -2.96 -19.43 -12.93
CA PHE A 38 -1.60 -18.88 -12.98
C PHE A 38 -0.87 -19.01 -11.65
N VAL A 39 -1.57 -18.88 -10.53
CA VAL A 39 -0.95 -19.03 -9.20
C VAL A 39 -0.47 -20.46 -8.96
N GLN A 40 -1.26 -21.46 -9.37
CA GLN A 40 -0.92 -22.87 -9.16
C GLN A 40 0.31 -23.34 -9.96
N CYS A 41 0.59 -22.68 -11.09
CA CYS A 41 1.66 -23.09 -12.00
C CYS A 41 2.90 -22.21 -11.93
N SER A 42 2.94 -21.23 -11.02
CA SER A 42 4.02 -20.24 -10.94
C SER A 42 4.77 -20.35 -9.61
N THR A 43 6.06 -20.66 -9.70
CA THR A 43 6.99 -20.57 -8.58
C THR A 43 7.65 -19.19 -8.48
N ALA A 44 7.29 -18.24 -9.37
CA ALA A 44 7.95 -16.94 -9.46
C ALA A 44 7.88 -16.13 -8.16
N TYR A 45 6.85 -16.32 -7.34
CA TYR A 45 6.78 -15.70 -6.03
C TYR A 45 7.89 -16.18 -5.09
N GLU A 46 8.11 -17.50 -5.03
CA GLU A 46 9.09 -18.12 -4.14
C GLU A 46 10.52 -18.01 -4.68
N ASP A 47 10.71 -18.23 -5.98
CA ASP A 47 12.04 -18.30 -6.60
C ASP A 47 12.62 -16.92 -6.92
N PHE A 48 11.77 -15.92 -7.09
CA PHE A 48 12.17 -14.59 -7.53
C PHE A 48 11.67 -13.50 -6.58
N ILE A 49 10.36 -13.23 -6.57
CA ILE A 49 9.79 -12.03 -5.92
C ILE A 49 10.16 -11.95 -4.44
N LEU A 50 10.00 -13.04 -3.68
CA LEU A 50 10.28 -13.06 -2.25
C LEU A 50 11.76 -12.85 -1.92
N PRO A 51 12.73 -13.58 -2.52
CA PRO A 51 14.15 -13.30 -2.34
C PRO A 51 14.54 -11.83 -2.58
N GLN A 52 14.06 -11.22 -3.68
CA GLN A 52 14.42 -9.82 -3.96
C GLN A 52 13.75 -8.84 -3.00
N LEU A 53 12.48 -9.07 -2.66
CA LEU A 53 11.76 -8.21 -1.72
C LEU A 53 12.39 -8.26 -0.33
N ILE A 54 12.78 -9.45 0.13
CA ILE A 54 13.52 -9.65 1.39
C ILE A 54 14.83 -8.86 1.37
N GLN A 55 15.61 -8.95 0.29
CA GLN A 55 16.88 -8.24 0.16
C GLN A 55 16.68 -6.72 0.19
N LEU A 56 15.71 -6.21 -0.55
CA LEU A 56 15.38 -4.78 -0.60
C LEU A 56 14.95 -4.26 0.78
N LEU A 57 14.03 -4.97 1.44
CA LEU A 57 13.56 -4.58 2.77
C LEU A 57 14.69 -4.68 3.79
N ALA A 58 15.54 -5.71 3.75
CA ALA A 58 16.68 -5.82 4.65
C ALA A 58 17.64 -4.63 4.52
N LEU A 59 17.89 -4.14 3.31
CA LEU A 59 18.71 -2.94 3.08
C LEU A 59 18.07 -1.69 3.66
N ILE A 60 16.77 -1.48 3.41
CA ILE A 60 16.04 -0.33 3.93
C ILE A 60 16.04 -0.35 5.47
N LEU A 61 15.78 -1.53 6.04
CA LEU A 61 15.66 -1.74 7.49
C LEU A 61 17.01 -1.71 8.24
N LYS A 62 18.15 -1.87 7.54
CA LYS A 62 19.47 -1.60 8.12
C LYS A 62 19.66 -0.12 8.47
N SER A 63 19.03 0.78 7.71
CA SER A 63 19.16 2.23 7.89
C SER A 63 18.01 2.86 8.67
N ARG A 64 16.85 2.19 8.73
CA ARG A 64 15.64 2.68 9.39
C ARG A 64 15.03 1.57 10.25
N LEU A 65 14.74 1.88 11.50
CA LEU A 65 14.19 0.89 12.44
C LEU A 65 12.78 0.41 12.06
N ARG A 66 11.99 1.20 11.30
CA ARG A 66 10.56 0.96 11.03
C ARG A 66 10.09 1.55 9.69
N VAL A 67 9.17 0.87 8.99
CA VAL A 67 8.62 1.29 7.68
C VAL A 67 7.09 1.14 7.59
N SER A 68 6.43 1.96 6.79
CA SER A 68 5.01 1.81 6.42
C SER A 68 4.90 1.41 4.96
N VAL A 69 3.97 0.52 4.62
CA VAL A 69 3.82 -0.05 3.28
C VAL A 69 2.41 0.19 2.75
N LEU A 70 2.33 0.63 1.49
CA LEU A 70 1.12 0.60 0.67
C LEU A 70 1.35 -0.44 -0.43
N GLU A 71 0.53 -1.48 -0.47
CA GLU A 71 0.53 -2.48 -1.52
C GLU A 71 -0.62 -2.20 -2.50
N ILE A 72 -0.30 -2.20 -3.80
CA ILE A 72 -1.28 -1.96 -4.87
C ILE A 72 -1.46 -3.27 -5.63
N GLY A 73 -2.69 -3.75 -5.71
CA GLY A 73 -3.02 -5.06 -6.29
C GLY A 73 -2.38 -6.22 -5.53
N PRO A 74 -2.56 -6.33 -4.20
CA PRO A 74 -2.08 -7.50 -3.44
C PRO A 74 -2.71 -8.81 -3.90
N GLY A 75 -3.90 -8.76 -4.52
CA GLY A 75 -4.71 -9.94 -4.78
C GLY A 75 -5.31 -10.52 -3.49
N PRO A 76 -5.68 -11.81 -3.49
CA PRO A 76 -6.36 -12.43 -2.34
C PRO A 76 -5.45 -12.64 -1.11
N GLU A 77 -4.13 -12.57 -1.28
CA GLU A 77 -3.15 -12.70 -0.20
C GLU A 77 -1.97 -11.74 -0.43
N SER A 78 -1.57 -10.99 0.60
CA SER A 78 -0.42 -10.09 0.50
C SER A 78 0.90 -10.88 0.42
N VAL A 79 1.80 -10.47 -0.47
CA VAL A 79 3.17 -11.01 -0.51
C VAL A 79 3.94 -10.74 0.79
N LEU A 80 3.58 -9.66 1.50
CA LEU A 80 4.20 -9.30 2.77
C LEU A 80 3.91 -10.34 3.86
N GLY A 81 2.79 -11.05 3.77
CA GLY A 81 2.43 -12.15 4.68
C GLY A 81 3.44 -13.28 4.71
N ARG A 82 4.12 -13.50 3.58
CA ARG A 82 5.12 -14.57 3.39
C ARG A 82 6.52 -14.16 3.86
N LEU A 83 6.72 -12.90 4.22
CA LEU A 83 8.02 -12.43 4.68
C LEU A 83 8.38 -13.04 6.06
N PRO A 84 9.69 -13.22 6.34
CA PRO A 84 10.15 -13.62 7.66
C PRO A 84 9.62 -12.69 8.76
N LEU A 85 9.26 -13.26 9.92
CA LEU A 85 8.67 -12.55 11.05
C LEU A 85 9.47 -11.29 11.43
N LYS A 86 10.80 -11.40 11.47
CA LYS A 86 11.70 -10.30 11.82
C LYS A 86 11.59 -9.10 10.88
N ILE A 87 11.31 -9.32 9.59
CA ILE A 87 11.10 -8.25 8.62
C ILE A 87 9.71 -7.64 8.81
N ARG A 88 8.68 -8.50 8.98
CA ARG A 88 7.29 -8.06 9.23
C ARG A 88 7.15 -7.20 10.49
N GLN A 89 7.87 -7.53 11.56
CA GLN A 89 7.87 -6.74 12.81
C GLN A 89 8.33 -5.29 12.63
N ASN A 90 9.08 -5.00 11.57
CA ASN A 90 9.52 -3.63 11.28
C ASN A 90 8.53 -2.87 10.38
N ILE A 91 7.52 -3.55 9.84
CA ILE A 91 6.43 -2.91 9.12
C ILE A 91 5.44 -2.38 10.16
N THR A 92 5.38 -1.07 10.33
CA THR A 92 4.49 -0.42 11.29
C THR A 92 3.11 -0.17 10.70
N ARG A 93 2.95 -0.15 9.39
CA ARG A 93 1.64 0.07 8.78
C ARG A 93 1.57 -0.65 7.46
N TYR A 94 0.41 -1.20 7.20
CA TYR A 94 0.05 -1.81 5.95
C TYR A 94 -1.28 -1.22 5.48
N SER A 95 -1.29 -0.80 4.23
CA SER A 95 -2.50 -0.42 3.51
C SER A 95 -2.49 -1.15 2.18
N ALA A 96 -3.66 -1.56 1.73
CA ALA A 96 -3.85 -2.28 0.48
C ALA A 96 -4.84 -1.52 -0.41
N LEU A 97 -4.55 -1.45 -1.70
CA LEU A 97 -5.49 -1.02 -2.72
C LEU A 97 -5.74 -2.18 -3.68
N GLU A 98 -6.86 -2.86 -3.52
CA GLU A 98 -7.29 -3.97 -4.37
C GLU A 98 -8.60 -3.61 -5.07
N PRO A 99 -8.59 -3.37 -6.41
CA PRO A 99 -9.81 -3.00 -7.14
C PRO A 99 -10.80 -4.16 -7.27
N ASN A 100 -10.34 -5.41 -7.27
CA ASN A 100 -11.21 -6.57 -7.37
C ASN A 100 -11.87 -6.87 -6.03
N SER A 101 -13.19 -6.71 -5.96
CA SER A 101 -13.95 -6.82 -4.71
C SER A 101 -13.86 -8.20 -4.05
N ILE A 102 -13.83 -9.27 -4.86
CA ILE A 102 -13.68 -10.66 -4.37
C ILE A 102 -12.31 -10.85 -3.73
N PHE A 103 -11.25 -10.34 -4.36
CA PHE A 103 -9.89 -10.40 -3.81
C PHE A 103 -9.75 -9.53 -2.57
N ALA A 104 -10.35 -8.34 -2.56
CA ALA A 104 -10.36 -7.49 -1.38
C ALA A 104 -11.01 -8.20 -0.18
N SER A 105 -12.17 -8.86 -0.39
CA SER A 105 -12.83 -9.64 0.66
C SER A 105 -11.97 -10.81 1.15
N HIS A 106 -11.36 -11.58 0.24
CA HIS A 106 -10.45 -12.66 0.63
C HIS A 106 -9.21 -12.16 1.38
N LEU A 107 -8.63 -11.04 0.96
CA LEU A 107 -7.50 -10.43 1.63
C LEU A 107 -7.86 -9.98 3.04
N GLU A 108 -9.05 -9.39 3.24
CA GLU A 108 -9.54 -9.04 4.57
C GLU A 108 -9.71 -10.26 5.48
N GLU A 109 -10.30 -11.34 4.97
CA GLU A 109 -10.45 -12.60 5.70
C GLU A 109 -9.10 -13.22 6.06
N TRP A 110 -8.17 -13.24 5.11
CA TRP A 110 -6.81 -13.72 5.33
C TRP A 110 -6.06 -12.88 6.37
N LEU A 111 -6.21 -11.55 6.35
CA LEU A 111 -5.64 -10.66 7.38
C LEU A 111 -6.27 -10.90 8.76
N LYS A 112 -7.58 -11.20 8.82
CA LYS A 112 -8.29 -11.52 10.06
C LYS A 112 -7.82 -12.85 10.65
N SER A 113 -7.66 -13.90 9.83
CA SER A 113 -7.22 -15.21 10.32
C SER A 113 -5.74 -15.22 10.74
N ALA A 114 -4.90 -14.41 10.09
CA ALA A 114 -3.50 -14.21 10.49
C ALA A 114 -3.35 -13.71 11.95
N TYR A 115 -4.37 -13.04 12.50
CA TYR A 115 -4.42 -12.58 13.89
C TYR A 115 -4.47 -13.74 14.90
N GLU A 116 -5.21 -14.80 14.60
CA GLU A 116 -5.39 -15.95 15.49
C GLU A 116 -4.11 -16.79 15.64
N TYR A 117 -3.20 -16.70 14.65
CA TYR A 117 -1.89 -17.39 14.66
C TYR A 117 -0.72 -16.51 15.12
N GLY A 118 -0.99 -15.36 15.74
CA GLY A 118 0.05 -14.51 16.35
C GLY A 118 0.98 -13.83 15.34
N LEU A 119 0.55 -13.70 14.08
CA LEU A 119 1.31 -12.91 13.10
C LEU A 119 1.18 -11.43 13.47
N PRO A 120 2.30 -10.70 13.64
CA PRO A 120 2.28 -9.34 14.16
C PRO A 120 1.52 -8.45 13.18
N ARG A 121 0.52 -7.75 13.70
CA ARG A 121 -0.07 -6.61 13.00
C ARG A 121 1.06 -5.69 12.53
N PRO A 122 1.00 -5.16 11.30
CA PRO A 122 1.57 -3.87 11.01
C PRO A 122 0.99 -2.88 12.02
N CYS A 123 1.79 -2.46 13.00
CA CYS A 123 1.35 -1.78 14.21
C CYS A 123 0.49 -0.52 13.94
N LEU A 124 -0.84 -0.64 14.00
CA LEU A 124 -1.80 0.47 13.81
C LEU A 124 -1.83 1.48 14.96
N GLU A 125 -0.69 1.88 15.50
CA GLU A 125 -0.59 2.98 16.45
C GLU A 125 0.42 4.01 15.94
N ARG A 126 0.02 4.76 14.91
CA ARG A 126 0.68 6.06 14.67
C ARG A 126 0.08 7.05 15.64
N ILE A 127 0.79 7.23 16.74
CA ILE A 127 0.59 8.34 17.64
C ILE A 127 1.49 9.50 17.23
N VAL A 128 0.93 10.71 17.15
CA VAL A 128 1.71 11.95 17.12
C VAL A 128 1.82 12.42 18.56
N ARG A 129 3.05 12.51 19.06
CA ARG A 129 3.35 13.01 20.41
C ARG A 129 3.88 14.43 20.27
N VAL A 130 3.20 15.38 20.90
CA VAL A 130 3.62 16.79 20.97
C VAL A 130 3.75 17.18 22.43
N GLU A 131 4.74 18.00 22.77
CA GLU A 131 4.83 18.57 24.12
C GLU A 131 3.61 19.46 24.40
N ASN A 132 3.05 19.37 25.61
CA ASN A 132 1.92 20.19 26.04
C ASN A 132 2.36 21.60 26.47
N SER A 133 3.14 22.28 25.63
CA SER A 133 3.56 23.67 25.79
C SER A 133 2.90 24.56 24.73
N ASP A 134 2.62 25.81 25.09
CA ASP A 134 2.01 26.76 24.15
C ASP A 134 2.88 26.95 22.91
N ASP A 135 4.20 27.05 23.07
CA ASP A 135 5.17 27.19 21.98
C ASP A 135 5.16 25.99 21.01
N SER A 136 5.06 24.75 21.53
CA SER A 136 5.00 23.55 20.70
C SER A 136 3.67 23.45 19.94
N LEU A 137 2.57 23.81 20.59
CA LEU A 137 1.25 23.86 19.95
C LEU A 137 1.18 24.94 18.87
N ASP A 138 1.79 26.11 19.11
CA ASP A 138 1.83 27.20 18.13
C ASP A 138 2.56 26.85 16.85
N ARG A 139 3.52 25.93 16.90
CA ARG A 139 4.22 25.42 15.71
C ARG A 139 3.43 24.33 15.00
N LEU A 140 2.80 23.44 15.77
CA LEU A 140 2.07 22.28 15.23
C LEU A 140 0.76 22.70 14.56
N ILE A 141 -0.03 23.56 15.21
CA ILE A 141 -1.41 23.81 14.82
C ILE A 141 -1.51 24.45 13.43
N PRO A 142 -0.74 25.50 13.08
CA PRO A 142 -0.81 26.08 11.73
C PRO A 142 -0.40 25.08 10.64
N PHE A 143 0.55 24.20 10.95
CA PHE A 143 0.98 23.14 10.02
C PHE A 143 -0.14 22.14 9.75
N ILE A 144 -0.89 21.73 10.79
CA ILE A 144 -2.04 20.82 10.64
C ILE A 144 -3.23 21.52 9.97
N ALA A 145 -3.51 22.77 10.33
CA ALA A 145 -4.62 23.55 9.78
C ALA A 145 -4.37 24.01 8.33
N GLY A 146 -3.10 24.10 7.91
CA GLY A 146 -2.69 24.59 6.59
C GLY A 146 -2.66 26.12 6.45
N TYR A 147 -2.84 26.86 7.55
CA TYR A 147 -2.78 28.33 7.57
C TYR A 147 -2.51 28.87 8.98
N VAL A 148 -2.05 30.14 9.04
CA VAL A 148 -1.69 30.82 10.29
C VAL A 148 -2.93 31.51 10.89
N PRO A 149 -3.19 31.39 12.22
CA PRO A 149 -4.29 32.10 12.87
C PRO A 149 -4.08 33.62 12.78
N GLN A 150 -5.16 34.35 12.46
CA GLN A 150 -5.11 35.80 12.26
C GLN A 150 -5.16 36.62 13.55
N THR A 151 -5.60 36.00 14.65
CA THR A 151 -5.75 36.67 15.95
C THR A 151 -5.23 35.80 17.09
N THR A 152 -4.80 36.43 18.17
CA THR A 152 -4.41 35.75 19.42
C THR A 152 -5.58 35.00 20.05
N ALA A 153 -6.81 35.47 19.87
CA ALA A 153 -8.03 34.79 20.33
C ALA A 153 -8.25 33.46 19.58
N THR A 154 -8.07 33.44 18.25
CA THR A 154 -8.14 32.22 17.44
C THR A 154 -7.06 31.22 17.84
N GLN A 155 -5.84 31.71 18.07
CA GLN A 155 -4.72 30.89 18.50
C GLN A 155 -4.98 30.22 19.86
N LEU A 156 -5.50 30.97 20.84
CA LEU A 156 -5.90 30.44 22.15
C LEU A 156 -6.99 29.36 22.01
N GLN A 157 -8.02 29.63 21.20
CA GLN A 157 -9.09 28.66 20.95
C GLN A 157 -8.56 27.37 20.33
N TRP A 158 -7.64 27.47 19.37
CA TRP A 158 -7.05 26.32 18.74
C TRP A 158 -6.18 25.48 19.69
N ARG A 159 -5.39 26.11 20.57
CA ARG A 159 -4.65 25.40 21.63
C ARG A 159 -5.60 24.61 22.52
N ASN A 160 -6.74 25.20 22.89
CA ASN A 160 -7.76 24.53 23.72
C ASN A 160 -8.38 23.33 22.99
N ILE A 161 -8.65 23.44 21.69
CA ILE A 161 -9.12 22.32 20.86
C ILE A 161 -8.07 21.19 20.82
N CYS A 162 -6.81 21.52 20.62
CA CYS A 162 -5.76 20.50 20.63
C CYS A 162 -5.64 19.79 21.99
N ARG A 163 -5.74 20.52 23.10
CA ARG A 163 -5.72 19.95 24.44
C ARG A 163 -6.94 19.09 24.75
N SER A 164 -8.11 19.45 24.24
CA SER A 164 -9.33 18.67 24.46
C SER A 164 -9.36 17.39 23.63
N LEU A 165 -8.81 17.41 22.42
CA LEU A 165 -8.77 16.26 21.51
C LEU A 165 -7.58 15.32 21.77
N GLY A 166 -6.47 15.82 22.31
CA GLY A 166 -5.28 15.04 22.59
C GLY A 166 -5.39 14.29 23.92
N ARG A 167 -4.96 13.02 23.94
CA ARG A 167 -4.78 12.29 25.20
C ARG A 167 -3.52 12.78 25.90
N GLN A 168 -3.66 13.38 27.08
CA GLN A 168 -2.49 13.79 27.86
C GLN A 168 -1.80 12.57 28.48
N VAL A 169 -0.49 12.46 28.27
CA VAL A 169 0.40 11.49 28.92
C VAL A 169 1.66 12.22 29.35
N GLU A 170 1.86 12.33 30.66
CA GLU A 170 2.93 13.14 31.27
C GLU A 170 2.87 14.60 30.77
N ALA A 171 3.99 15.13 30.26
CA ALA A 171 4.13 16.46 29.67
C ALA A 171 3.74 16.54 28.18
N HIS A 172 3.08 15.52 27.62
CA HIS A 172 2.79 15.44 26.19
C HIS A 172 1.31 15.20 25.90
N LEU A 173 0.86 15.66 24.73
CA LEU A 173 -0.41 15.30 24.12
C LEU A 173 -0.18 14.25 23.03
N ILE A 174 -1.03 13.24 23.04
CA ILE A 174 -1.01 12.12 22.09
C ILE A 174 -2.25 12.20 21.20
N PHE A 175 -2.03 12.22 19.89
CA PHE A 175 -3.09 12.16 18.89
C PHE A 175 -2.97 10.87 18.07
N ALA A 176 -4.09 10.19 17.84
CA ALA A 176 -4.13 9.16 16.81
C ALA A 176 -4.02 9.83 15.44
N ALA A 177 -3.04 9.42 14.65
CA ALA A 177 -2.83 9.90 13.29
C ALA A 177 -3.00 8.72 12.30
N PRO A 178 -4.24 8.23 12.10
CA PRO A 178 -4.52 7.08 11.25
C PRO A 178 -4.23 7.35 9.77
N GLU A 179 -4.12 8.60 9.31
CA GLU A 179 -4.15 8.96 7.88
C GLU A 179 -2.86 9.58 7.30
N VAL A 180 -1.78 9.70 8.06
CA VAL A 180 -0.56 10.35 7.52
C VAL A 180 0.15 9.41 6.52
N MET A 181 -0.18 9.56 5.24
CA MET A 181 0.53 8.95 4.12
C MET A 181 1.82 9.75 3.87
N MET A 182 2.99 9.10 4.00
CA MET A 182 4.27 9.68 3.59
C MET A 182 4.76 8.92 2.36
N ALA A 183 4.67 9.56 1.19
CA ALA A 183 5.24 9.01 -0.04
C ALA A 183 6.75 9.28 -0.07
N PHE A 184 7.57 8.23 -0.13
CA PHE A 184 9.01 8.35 -0.32
C PHE A 184 9.35 8.11 -1.80
N THR A 185 9.40 9.17 -2.58
CA THR A 185 9.68 9.14 -4.02
C THR A 185 11.16 9.30 -4.34
N ARG A 186 12.07 8.58 -3.65
CA ARG A 186 13.52 8.71 -3.96
C ARG A 186 13.89 8.24 -5.39
N HIS A 187 13.00 7.45 -6.03
CA HIS A 187 13.18 6.91 -7.38
C HIS A 187 11.96 7.11 -8.30
N SER A 188 11.03 8.04 -8.02
CA SER A 188 9.90 8.29 -8.94
C SER A 188 10.34 8.84 -10.30
N THR A 189 11.62 9.22 -10.43
CA THR A 189 12.27 9.63 -11.68
C THR A 189 12.98 8.49 -12.41
N ALA A 190 13.02 7.27 -11.86
CA ALA A 190 13.68 6.11 -12.47
C ALA A 190 12.78 5.32 -13.44
N LEU A 191 11.54 5.77 -13.68
CA LEU A 191 10.65 5.17 -14.67
C LEU A 191 11.31 5.00 -16.06
N PRO A 192 12.12 5.94 -16.58
CA PRO A 192 12.85 5.76 -17.85
C PRO A 192 13.88 4.63 -17.79
N GLU A 193 14.50 4.41 -16.63
CA GLU A 193 15.51 3.38 -16.42
C GLU A 193 14.87 1.98 -16.33
N ILE A 194 13.71 1.90 -15.67
CA ILE A 194 12.89 0.67 -15.60
C ILE A 194 12.28 0.34 -16.97
N ALA A 195 11.82 1.35 -17.70
CA ALA A 195 11.32 1.26 -19.07
C ALA A 195 12.35 0.71 -20.07
N SER A 196 13.65 0.90 -19.81
CA SER A 196 14.72 0.35 -20.66
C SER A 196 14.99 -1.13 -20.42
N ARG A 197 14.57 -1.66 -19.27
CA ARG A 197 14.83 -3.05 -18.84
C ARG A 197 13.60 -3.95 -18.96
N VAL A 198 12.41 -3.36 -19.00
CA VAL A 198 11.13 -4.06 -19.12
C VAL A 198 10.39 -3.44 -20.29
N PRO A 199 9.84 -4.23 -21.23
CA PRO A 199 9.06 -3.69 -22.33
C PRO A 199 7.93 -2.82 -21.79
N VAL A 200 8.01 -1.52 -22.02
CA VAL A 200 6.91 -0.60 -21.73
C VAL A 200 5.79 -0.94 -22.68
N ALA A 201 4.61 -1.20 -22.15
CA ALA A 201 3.45 -1.44 -22.98
C ALA A 201 3.08 -0.13 -23.70
N ASP A 202 3.23 -0.12 -25.03
CA ASP A 202 2.78 0.99 -25.85
C ASP A 202 1.25 0.94 -25.98
N GLY A 203 0.60 2.01 -25.55
CA GLY A 203 -0.83 2.23 -25.74
C GLY A 203 -1.55 2.73 -24.51
N LYS A 204 -2.77 3.25 -24.73
CA LYS A 204 -3.78 3.38 -23.68
C LYS A 204 -4.11 1.96 -23.18
N MET A 205 -3.27 1.40 -22.31
CA MET A 205 -3.68 0.24 -21.53
C MET A 205 -4.82 0.73 -20.65
N GLN A 206 -6.04 0.36 -21.02
CA GLN A 206 -7.11 0.35 -20.03
C GLN A 206 -6.60 -0.55 -18.91
N VAL A 207 -6.49 0.06 -17.73
CA VAL A 207 -6.32 -0.69 -16.49
C VAL A 207 -7.44 -1.73 -16.50
N LYS A 208 -7.07 -3.00 -16.41
CA LYS A 208 -8.04 -4.07 -16.21
C LYS A 208 -8.62 -3.86 -14.81
N ASN A 209 -9.68 -3.07 -14.73
CA ASN A 209 -10.69 -3.20 -13.69
C ASN A 209 -11.78 -4.04 -14.33
#